data_AF-A0A2D0KXI9-F1
#
_entry.id   AF-A0A2D0KXI9-F1
#
_cell.length_a   1.000
_cell.length_b   1.000
_cell.length_c   1.000
_cell.angle_alpha   90.00
_cell.angle_beta   90.00
_cell.angle_gamma   90.00
#
_symmetry.space_group_name_H-M   'P 1'
#
loop_
_entity.id
_entity.type
_entity.pdbx_description
1 polymer ?
#
loop_
_entity_poly.entity_id
_entity_poly.type
_entity_poly.pdbx_seq_one_letter_code
_entity_poly.pdbx_strand_id
1 'polypeptide(L)' 'MKKNKLSIGGKFHLQNALEINEEMQTLLIPLLKKVESDVGIDAYSMLRTVLRLSICQNRDLDELNNYSE' A
#
# COMPACT_ATOMS: atom_id res chain seq x y z
N MET A 1 7.47 24.47 2.98
CA MET A 1 6.40 23.95 3.85
C MET A 1 6.98 23.61 5.21
N LYS A 2 6.26 23.89 6.32
CA LYS A 2 6.68 23.47 7.66
C LYS A 2 6.49 21.96 7.81
N LYS A 3 7.48 21.24 8.34
CA LYS A 3 7.33 19.84 8.76
C LYS A 3 6.34 19.78 9.93
N ASN A 4 5.23 19.08 9.77
CA ASN A 4 4.30 18.81 10.85
C ASN A 4 4.85 17.62 11.64
N LYS A 5 5.35 17.88 12.85
CA LYS A 5 5.89 16.83 13.70
C LYS A 5 4.75 15.93 14.18
N LEU A 6 4.71 14.68 13.71
CA LEU A 6 3.75 13.70 14.19
C LEU A 6 3.94 13.42 15.68
N SER A 7 2.83 13.17 16.38
CA SER A 7 2.88 12.62 17.74
C SER A 7 3.49 11.21 17.74
N ILE A 8 3.93 10.72 18.89
CA ILE A 8 4.46 9.35 19.02
C ILE A 8 3.44 8.32 18.51
N GLY A 9 2.16 8.48 18.90
CA GLY A 9 1.08 7.64 18.40
C GLY A 9 0.89 7.76 16.88
N GLY A 10 0.98 8.98 16.33
CA GLY A 10 0.92 9.21 14.89
C GLY A 10 2.03 8.50 14.12
N LYS A 11 3.26 8.49 14.64
CA LYS A 11 4.39 7.76 14.05
C LYS A 11 4.17 6.25 14.08
N PHE A 12 3.68 5.72 15.21
CA PHE A 12 3.35 4.30 15.32
C PHE A 12 2.27 3.87 14.32
N HIS A 13 1.20 4.65 14.18
CA HIS A 13 0.15 4.36 13.21
C HIS A 13 0.64 4.46 11.76
N LEU A 14 1.51 5.42 11.45
CA LEU A 14 2.11 5.56 10.13
C LEU A 14 2.98 4.35 9.78
N GLN A 15 3.83 3.91 10.71
CA GLN A 15 4.67 2.73 10.53
C GLN A 15 3.82 1.48 10.27
N ASN A 16 2.79 1.24 11.08
CA ASN A 16 1.89 0.10 10.86
C ASN A 16 1.17 0.19 9.51
N ALA A 17 0.79 1.39 9.07
CA ALA A 17 0.13 1.58 7.78
C ALA A 17 1.08 1.25 6.60
N LEU A 18 2.36 1.63 6.71
CA LEU A 18 3.39 1.25 5.74
C LEU A 18 3.56 -0.27 5.68
N GLU A 19 3.73 -0.92 6.83
CA GLU A 19 3.92 -2.39 6.93
C GLU A 19 2.74 -3.15 6.32
N ILE A 20 1.50 -2.81 6.70
CA ILE A 20 0.30 -3.43 6.14
C ILE A 20 0.23 -3.23 4.62
N ASN A 21 0.65 -2.06 4.13
CA ASN A 21 0.59 -1.77 2.72
C ASN A 21 1.64 -2.56 1.91
N GLU A 22 2.84 -2.75 2.45
CA GLU A 22 3.84 -3.66 1.89
C GLU A 22 3.36 -5.13 1.89
N GLU A 23 2.73 -5.58 2.98
CA GLU A 23 2.13 -6.91 3.06
C GLU A 23 1.05 -7.11 2.00
N MET A 24 0.14 -6.13 1.81
CA MET A 24 -0.88 -6.19 0.77
C MET A 24 -0.28 -6.35 -0.62
N GLN A 25 0.76 -5.57 -0.97
CA GLN A 25 1.42 -5.69 -2.28
C GLN A 25 2.06 -7.06 -2.45
N THR A 26 2.71 -7.57 -1.40
CA THR A 26 3.36 -8.88 -1.38
C THR A 26 2.37 -10.01 -1.62
N LEU A 27 1.15 -9.90 -1.08
CA LEU A 27 0.08 -10.88 -1.27
C LEU A 27 -0.62 -10.75 -2.63
N LEU A 28 -0.84 -9.52 -3.11
CA LEU A 28 -1.59 -9.27 -4.35
C LEU A 28 -0.81 -9.67 -5.61
N ILE A 29 0.52 -9.47 -5.64
CA ILE A 29 1.36 -9.82 -6.80
C ILE A 29 1.24 -11.30 -7.20
N PRO A 30 1.45 -12.29 -6.31
CA PRO A 30 1.30 -13.70 -6.66
C PRO A 30 -0.17 -14.08 -6.94
N LEU A 31 -1.12 -13.45 -6.24
CA LEU A 31 -2.55 -13.70 -6.46
C LEU A 31 -2.98 -13.28 -7.88
N LEU A 32 -2.47 -12.14 -8.36
CA LEU A 32 -2.70 -11.66 -9.72
C LEU A 32 -2.20 -12.63 -10.78
N LYS A 33 -0.99 -13.18 -10.60
CA LYS A 33 -0.42 -14.18 -11.52
C LYS A 33 -1.30 -15.43 -11.61
N LYS A 34 -1.85 -15.87 -10.47
CA LYS A 34 -2.72 -17.05 -10.41
C LYS A 34 -4.10 -16.78 -11.03
N VAL A 35 -4.67 -15.60 -10.79
CA VAL A 35 -6.00 -15.25 -11.28
C VAL A 35 -6.00 -14.97 -12.78
N GLU A 36 -4.90 -14.44 -13.33
CA GLU A 36 -4.69 -14.26 -14.77
C GLU A 36 -4.78 -15.59 -15.54
N SER A 37 -4.28 -16.69 -14.96
CA SER A 37 -4.33 -18.01 -15.58
C SER A 37 -5.64 -18.77 -15.32
N ASP A 38 -6.26 -18.61 -14.15
CA ASP A 38 -7.24 -19.61 -13.65
C ASP A 38 -8.68 -19.10 -13.48
N VAL A 39 -8.91 -17.79 -13.29
CA VAL A 39 -10.19 -17.28 -12.71
C VAL A 39 -10.88 -16.22 -13.58
N GLY A 40 -10.23 -15.74 -14.63
CA GLY A 40 -10.84 -14.86 -15.65
C GLY A 40 -10.57 -13.37 -15.46
N ILE A 41 -10.85 -12.61 -16.52
CA ILE A 41 -10.42 -11.20 -16.71
C ILE A 41 -11.01 -10.25 -15.65
N ASP A 42 -12.21 -10.52 -15.15
CA ASP A 42 -12.90 -9.65 -14.19
C ASP A 42 -12.21 -9.66 -12.82
N ALA A 43 -11.93 -10.86 -12.28
CA ALA A 43 -11.23 -11.02 -11.02
C ALA A 43 -9.81 -10.45 -11.09
N TYR A 44 -9.11 -10.66 -12.22
CA TYR A 44 -7.80 -10.07 -12.46
C TYR A 44 -7.85 -8.54 -12.42
N SER A 45 -8.84 -7.94 -13.11
CA SER A 45 -8.99 -6.48 -13.18
C SER A 45 -9.30 -5.86 -11.82
N MET A 46 -10.12 -6.53 -11.00
CA MET A 46 -10.41 -6.10 -9.63
C MET A 46 -9.14 -6.11 -8.77
N LEU A 47 -8.41 -7.22 -8.71
CA LEU A 47 -7.19 -7.35 -7.92
C LEU A 47 -6.08 -6.39 -8.39
N ARG A 48 -5.99 -6.16 -9.71
CA ARG A 48 -5.02 -5.24 -10.30
C ARG A 48 -5.32 -3.80 -9.86
N THR A 49 -6.60 -3.46 -9.75
CA THR A 49 -7.03 -2.15 -9.26
C THR A 49 -6.66 -1.98 -7.78
N VAL A 50 -6.86 -3.01 -6.95
CA VAL A 50 -6.46 -2.98 -5.54
C VAL A 50 -4.93 -2.84 -5.39
N LEU A 51 -4.14 -3.56 -6.19
CA LEU A 51 -2.68 -3.43 -6.17
C LEU A 51 -2.23 -2.00 -6.52
N ARG A 52 -2.84 -1.40 -7.54
CA ARG A 52 -2.54 -0.01 -7.92
C ARG A 52 -2.89 0.98 -6.82
N LEU A 53 -4.03 0.79 -6.14
CA LEU A 53 -4.43 1.62 -5.01
C LEU A 53 -3.39 1.51 -3.88
N SER A 54 -2.96 0.30 -3.55
CA SER A 54 -1.94 0.07 -2.52
C SER A 54 -0.59 0.71 -2.88
N ILE A 55 -0.15 0.65 -4.15
CA ILE A 55 1.09 1.34 -4.58
C ILE A 55 0.97 2.87 -4.42
N CYS A 56 -0.19 3.45 -4.76
CA CYS A 56 -0.43 4.88 -4.54
C CYS A 56 -0.40 5.23 -3.04
N GLN A 57 -1.09 4.44 -2.21
CA GLN A 57 -1.08 4.60 -0.77
C GLN A 57 0.35 4.52 -0.18
N ASN A 58 1.19 3.59 -0.68
CA ASN A 58 2.58 3.48 -0.20
C ASN A 58 3.34 4.78 -0.42
N ARG A 59 3.22 5.35 -1.62
CA ARG A 59 3.91 6.58 -1.98
C ARG A 59 3.49 7.73 -1.08
N ASP A 60 2.19 7.86 -0.82
CA ASP A 60 1.65 8.92 0.02
C ASP A 60 2.10 8.75 1.49
N LEU A 61 2.13 7.51 1.99
CA LEU A 61 2.62 7.19 3.34
C LEU A 61 4.13 7.41 3.47
N ASP A 62 4.93 7.01 2.47
CA ASP A 62 6.38 7.24 2.42
C ASP A 62 6.68 8.74 2.40
N GLU A 63 5.95 9.50 1.58
CA GLU A 63 6.09 10.95 1.52
C GLU A 63 5.74 11.59 2.88
N LEU A 64 4.65 11.15 3.51
CA LEU A 64 4.30 11.59 4.87
C LEU A 64 5.40 11.25 5.88
N ASN A 65 5.98 10.04 5.82
CA ASN A 65 7.03 9.61 6.72
C ASN A 65 8.29 10.50 6.60
N ASN A 66 8.72 10.76 5.36
CA ASN A 66 9.86 11.62 5.06
C ASN A 66 9.67 13.08 5.51
N TYR A 67 8.42 13.57 5.57
CA TYR A 67 8.12 14.90 6.13
C TYR A 67 7.96 14.92 7.65
N SER A 68 7.86 13.75 8.28
CA SER A 68 7.62 13.57 9.72
C SER A 68 8.90 13.30 10.55
N GLU A 69 9.98 12.96 9.87
CA GLU A 69 11.36 12.90 10.41
C GLU A 69 11.97 14.31 10.56
#